data_AF-A0A4R7JRW6-F1
#
_entry.id   AF-A0A4R7JRW6-F1
#
_cell.length_a   1.000
_cell.length_b   1.000
_cell.length_c   1.000
_cell.angle_alpha   90.00
_cell.angle_beta   90.00
_cell.angle_gamma   90.00
#
_symmetry.space_group_name_H-M   'P 1'
#
loop_
_entity.id
_entity.type
_entity.pdbx_description
1 polymer ?
#
loop_
_entity_poly.entity_id
_entity_poly.type
_entity_poly.pdbx_seq_one_letter_code
_entity_poly.pdbx_strand_id
1 'polypeptide(L)'
;MIEFIVSTLVEFGLLREDYKHRKRIGKKEKDDGIKRPIQKIFMQPSMLVIIIILVITCISSFLFFTYQSRSIYPEKTKNEIFEMSDRMENWYEKFAVYPVDLNELIGNSPIRQEWQTDAWNRAYKFEITNDGKRYLIISAGSDGKFGTEDDINSN
;
A
#
# COMPACT_ATOMS: atom_id res chain seq x y z
N MET A 1 -11.93 23.18 25.46
CA MET A 1 -11.91 24.68 25.40
C MET A 1 -10.56 25.23 24.96
N ILE A 2 -9.44 24.82 25.56
CA ILE A 2 -8.10 25.36 25.23
C ILE A 2 -7.71 25.08 23.77
N GLU A 3 -7.89 23.85 23.28
CA GLU A 3 -7.58 23.49 21.88
C GLU A 3 -8.36 24.33 20.86
N PHE A 4 -9.65 24.56 21.11
CA PHE A 4 -10.49 25.40 20.25
C PHE A 4 -9.94 26.83 20.16
N ILE A 5 -9.57 27.43 21.30
CA ILE A 5 -8.99 28.78 21.37
C ILE A 5 -7.67 28.83 20.60
N VAL A 6 -6.79 27.84 20.79
CA VAL A 6 -5.50 27.78 20.10
C VAL A 6 -5.68 27.62 18.59
N SER A 7 -6.56 26.72 18.13
CA SER A 7 -6.82 26.52 16.70
C SER A 7 -7.32 27.82 16.03
N THR A 8 -8.24 28.52 16.68
CA THR A 8 -8.80 29.78 16.18
C THR A 8 -7.71 30.86 16.05
N LEU A 9 -6.79 30.94 17.03
CA LEU A 9 -5.68 31.89 16.97
C LEU A 9 -4.69 31.57 15.85
N VAL A 10 -4.42 30.28 15.60
CA VAL A 10 -3.54 29.84 14.50
C VAL A 10 -4.17 30.18 13.15
N GLU A 11 -5.45 29.87 12.94
CA GLU A 11 -6.18 30.20 11.71
C GLU A 11 -6.18 31.71 11.45
N PHE A 12 -6.48 32.51 12.48
CA PHE A 12 -6.46 33.96 12.34
C PHE A 12 -5.06 34.51 12.03
N GLY A 13 -4.03 33.93 12.64
CA GLY A 13 -2.62 34.25 12.36
C GLY A 13 -2.25 34.00 10.89
N LEU A 14 -2.66 32.85 10.35
CA LEU A 14 -2.42 32.47 8.96
C LEU A 14 -3.16 33.40 7.97
N LEU A 15 -4.44 33.68 8.23
CA LEU A 15 -5.23 34.63 7.42
C LEU A 15 -4.60 36.01 7.35
N ARG A 16 -4.06 36.50 8.48
CA ARG A 16 -3.36 37.79 8.53
C ARG A 16 -2.10 37.78 7.66
N GLU A 17 -1.31 36.71 7.70
CA GLU A 17 -0.09 36.61 6.91
C GLU A 17 -0.37 36.43 5.42
N ASP A 18 -1.42 35.68 5.06
CA ASP A 18 -1.90 35.57 3.67
C ASP A 18 -2.34 36.93 3.12
N TYR A 19 -3.07 37.70 3.91
CA TYR A 19 -3.47 39.06 3.52
C TYR A 19 -2.25 39.96 3.28
N LYS A 20 -1.27 39.96 4.21
CA LYS A 20 -0.01 40.71 4.04
C LYS A 20 0.77 40.25 2.81
N HIS A 21 0.80 38.95 2.53
CA HIS A 21 1.45 38.38 1.36
C HIS A 21 0.80 38.90 0.06
N ARG A 22 -0.52 38.78 -0.06
CA ARG A 22 -1.27 39.28 -1.23
C ARG A 22 -1.04 40.78 -1.45
N LYS A 23 -1.00 41.58 -0.37
CA LYS A 23 -0.72 43.02 -0.45
C LYS A 23 0.70 43.31 -0.93
N ARG A 24 1.71 42.58 -0.43
CA ARG A 24 3.11 42.72 -0.87
C ARG A 24 3.29 42.38 -2.35
N ILE A 25 2.69 41.27 -2.81
CA ILE A 25 2.75 40.88 -4.22
C ILE A 25 2.00 41.88 -5.09
N GLY A 26 0.80 42.31 -4.69
CA GLY A 26 0.03 43.30 -5.45
C GLY A 26 0.72 44.67 -5.56
N LYS A 27 1.59 45.05 -4.60
CA LYS A 27 2.44 46.22 -4.75
C LYS A 27 3.52 46.00 -5.80
N LYS A 28 4.22 44.86 -5.76
CA LYS A 28 5.22 44.50 -6.78
C LYS A 28 4.63 44.48 -8.19
N GLU A 29 3.48 43.84 -8.38
CA GLU A 29 2.75 43.78 -9.67
C GLU A 29 2.39 45.18 -10.23
N LYS A 30 2.20 46.17 -9.35
CA LYS A 30 1.94 47.57 -9.75
C LYS A 30 3.23 48.32 -10.09
N ASP A 31 4.31 48.03 -9.38
CA ASP A 31 5.60 48.68 -9.57
C ASP A 31 6.29 48.19 -10.86
N ASP A 32 6.12 46.92 -11.24
CA ASP A 32 6.75 46.31 -12.42
C ASP A 32 5.79 46.05 -13.60
N GLY A 33 4.48 46.13 -13.39
CA GLY A 33 3.45 45.83 -14.40
C GLY A 33 3.31 44.34 -14.77
N ILE A 34 4.03 43.44 -14.10
CA ILE A 34 4.06 42.01 -14.40
C ILE A 34 3.13 41.26 -13.46
N LYS A 35 2.17 40.50 -14.00
CA LYS A 35 1.27 39.65 -13.21
C LYS A 35 2.01 38.41 -12.68
N ARG A 36 1.83 38.09 -11.39
CA ARG A 36 2.48 36.94 -10.72
C ARG A 36 1.46 36.00 -10.06
N PRO A 37 0.56 35.38 -10.86
CA PRO A 37 -0.56 34.60 -10.32
C PRO A 37 -0.10 33.40 -9.48
N ILE A 38 0.97 32.71 -9.89
CA ILE A 38 1.51 31.54 -9.17
C ILE A 38 2.04 31.97 -7.79
N GLN A 39 2.91 32.98 -7.74
CA GLN A 39 3.46 33.48 -6.47
C GLN A 39 2.37 34.06 -5.55
N LYS A 40 1.33 34.64 -6.13
CA LYS A 40 0.22 35.21 -5.39
C LYS A 40 -0.61 34.14 -4.70
N ILE A 41 -0.81 32.97 -5.31
CA ILE A 41 -1.68 31.90 -4.79
C ILE A 41 -0.87 30.80 -4.08
N PHE A 42 0.11 30.19 -4.77
CA PHE A 42 0.84 29.02 -4.27
C PHE A 42 1.87 29.33 -3.18
N MET A 43 2.45 30.53 -3.18
CA MET A 43 3.44 30.92 -2.16
C MET A 43 2.82 31.65 -0.96
N GLN A 44 1.51 31.51 -0.76
CA GLN A 44 0.86 31.99 0.45
C GLN A 44 1.27 31.14 1.66
N PRO A 45 1.50 31.76 2.83
CA PRO A 45 1.78 31.05 4.08
C PRO A 45 0.88 29.85 4.34
N SER A 46 -0.45 29.99 4.19
CA SER A 46 -1.37 28.86 4.39
C SER A 46 -1.16 27.73 3.39
N MET A 47 -0.96 28.06 2.11
CA MET A 47 -0.70 27.06 1.07
C MET A 47 0.62 26.34 1.29
N LEU A 48 1.65 27.04 1.77
CA LEU A 48 2.94 26.43 2.10
C LEU A 48 2.81 25.41 3.24
N VAL A 49 2.05 25.72 4.29
CA VAL A 49 1.78 24.78 5.39
C VAL A 49 1.05 23.54 4.86
N ILE A 50 0.04 23.70 4.02
CA ILE A 50 -0.68 22.58 3.40
C ILE A 50 0.26 21.72 2.55
N ILE A 51 1.11 22.32 1.73
CA ILE A 51 2.07 21.60 0.89
C ILE A 51 3.06 20.82 1.77
N ILE A 52 3.56 21.42 2.86
CA ILE A 52 4.48 20.73 3.78
C ILE A 52 3.80 19.52 4.41
N ILE A 53 2.55 19.67 4.89
CA ILE A 53 1.78 18.56 5.45
C ILE A 53 1.59 17.45 4.40
N LEU A 54 1.22 17.82 3.18
CA LEU A 54 1.03 16.88 2.07
C LEU A 54 2.33 16.13 1.74
N VAL A 55 3.46 16.82 1.70
CA VAL A 55 4.78 16.18 1.48
C VAL A 55 5.10 15.20 2.60
N ILE A 56 4.88 15.58 3.87
CA ILE A 56 5.12 14.71 5.02
C ILE A 56 4.22 13.47 4.97
N THR A 57 2.93 13.63 4.63
CA THR A 57 2.01 12.49 4.54
C THR A 57 2.37 11.58 3.38
N CYS A 58 2.73 12.11 2.21
CA CYS A 58 3.22 11.32 1.09
C CYS A 58 4.48 10.51 1.45
N ILE A 59 5.46 11.14 2.10
CA ILE A 59 6.70 10.45 2.53
C ILE A 59 6.36 9.36 3.54
N SER A 60 5.52 9.65 4.53
CA SER A 60 5.13 8.69 5.57
C SER A 60 4.38 7.49 4.98
N SER A 61 3.44 7.74 4.06
CA SER A 61 2.74 6.66 3.34
C SER A 61 3.70 5.83 2.50
N PHE A 62 4.63 6.46 1.78
CA PHE A 62 5.63 5.74 0.98
C PHE A 62 6.49 4.82 1.85
N LEU A 63 6.97 5.31 3.00
CA LEU A 63 7.73 4.49 3.95
C LEU A 63 6.89 3.35 4.53
N PHE A 64 5.62 3.61 4.85
CA PHE A 64 4.71 2.59 5.37
C PHE A 64 4.46 1.48 4.34
N PHE A 65 4.13 1.83 3.08
CA PHE A 65 3.89 0.84 2.02
C PHE A 65 5.15 0.03 1.69
N THR A 66 6.32 0.67 1.64
CA THR A 66 7.59 -0.03 1.38
C THR A 66 7.95 -0.99 2.51
N TYR A 67 7.73 -0.60 3.77
CA TYR A 67 7.90 -1.49 4.92
C TYR A 67 6.95 -2.69 4.87
N GLN A 68 5.66 -2.44 4.61
CA GLN A 68 4.65 -3.49 4.53
C GLN A 68 5.00 -4.51 3.42
N SER A 69 5.33 -4.02 2.23
CA SER A 69 5.69 -4.85 1.08
C SER A 69 6.96 -5.67 1.28
N ARG A 70 7.96 -5.16 2.02
CA ARG A 70 9.24 -5.86 2.21
C ARG A 70 9.28 -6.80 3.42
N SER A 71 8.59 -6.45 4.51
CA SER A 71 8.73 -7.18 5.77
C SER A 71 7.50 -7.98 6.14
N ILE A 72 6.30 -7.43 5.94
CA ILE A 72 5.05 -8.06 6.41
C ILE A 72 4.54 -9.06 5.38
N TYR A 73 4.54 -8.68 4.10
CA TYR A 73 4.00 -9.52 3.03
C TYR A 73 4.70 -10.87 2.89
N PRO A 74 6.05 -10.97 2.93
CA PRO A 74 6.70 -12.27 2.87
C PRO A 74 6.32 -13.20 4.02
N GLU A 75 6.19 -12.66 5.24
CA GLU A 75 5.79 -13.45 6.40
C GLU A 75 4.32 -13.90 6.31
N LYS A 76 3.43 -13.00 5.88
CA LYS A 76 2.02 -13.34 5.64
C LYS A 76 1.89 -14.44 4.58
N THR A 77 2.58 -14.29 3.45
CA THR A 77 2.56 -15.27 2.36
C THR A 77 3.15 -16.63 2.77
N LYS A 78 4.22 -16.65 3.58
CA LYS A 78 4.74 -17.90 4.16
C LYS A 78 3.71 -18.60 5.04
N ASN A 79 3.01 -17.85 5.89
CA ASN A 79 1.97 -18.39 6.76
C ASN A 79 0.77 -18.91 5.94
N GLU A 80 0.33 -18.17 4.91
CA GLU A 80 -0.72 -18.61 3.99
C GLU A 80 -0.33 -19.91 3.28
N ILE A 81 0.88 -19.99 2.72
CA ILE A 81 1.39 -21.21 2.07
C ILE A 81 1.44 -22.37 3.08
N PHE A 82 1.84 -22.13 4.33
CA PHE A 82 1.85 -23.15 5.37
C PHE A 82 0.44 -23.67 5.69
N GLU A 83 -0.55 -22.79 5.84
CA GLU A 83 -1.96 -23.16 6.06
C GLU A 83 -2.56 -23.92 4.86
N MET A 84 -2.23 -23.49 3.63
CA MET A 84 -2.62 -24.18 2.42
C MET A 84 -2.01 -25.59 2.38
N SER A 85 -0.74 -25.72 2.78
CA SER A 85 -0.01 -27.00 2.81
C SER A 85 -0.62 -27.97 3.83
N ASP A 86 -0.90 -27.51 5.06
CA ASP A 86 -1.61 -28.31 6.07
C ASP A 86 -2.99 -28.78 5.56
N ARG A 87 -3.71 -27.89 4.85
CA ARG A 87 -5.01 -28.22 4.28
C ARG A 87 -4.92 -29.23 3.13
N MET A 88 -3.86 -29.17 2.33
CA MET A 88 -3.56 -30.12 1.27
C MET A 88 -3.29 -31.52 1.82
N GLU A 89 -2.51 -31.63 2.90
CA GLU A 89 -2.28 -32.92 3.57
C GLU A 89 -3.59 -33.50 4.13
N ASN A 90 -4.38 -32.68 4.84
CA ASN A 90 -5.71 -33.05 5.32
C ASN A 90 -6.68 -33.47 4.19
N TRP A 91 -6.48 -32.95 2.98
CA TRP A 91 -7.25 -33.36 1.81
C TRP A 91 -6.81 -34.74 1.32
N TYR A 92 -5.50 -34.94 1.18
CA TYR A 92 -4.92 -36.21 0.76
C TYR A 92 -5.28 -37.35 1.71
N GLU A 93 -5.29 -37.13 3.03
CA GLU A 93 -5.73 -38.15 3.99
C GLU A 93 -7.18 -38.60 3.79
N LYS A 94 -8.06 -37.71 3.32
CA LYS A 94 -9.49 -38.00 3.13
C LYS A 94 -9.81 -38.62 1.78
N PHE A 95 -9.13 -38.17 0.72
CA PHE A 95 -9.47 -38.51 -0.66
C PHE A 95 -8.39 -39.32 -1.38
N ALA A 96 -7.21 -39.49 -0.76
CA ALA A 96 -6.01 -40.13 -1.32
C ALA A 96 -5.50 -39.50 -2.65
N VAL A 97 -5.95 -38.28 -2.96
CA VAL A 97 -5.63 -37.53 -4.19
C VAL A 97 -5.63 -36.04 -3.84
N TYR A 98 -4.67 -35.27 -4.37
CA TYR A 98 -4.66 -33.80 -4.24
C TYR A 98 -5.65 -33.12 -5.20
N PRO A 99 -6.20 -31.94 -4.85
CA PRO A 99 -7.07 -31.17 -5.74
C PRO A 99 -6.34 -30.74 -7.02
N VAL A 100 -7.05 -30.69 -8.14
CA VAL A 100 -6.48 -30.38 -9.47
C VAL A 100 -6.16 -28.89 -9.60
N ASP A 101 -6.95 -28.05 -8.92
CA ASP A 101 -6.81 -26.60 -8.92
C ASP A 101 -6.87 -26.06 -7.49
N LEU A 102 -6.21 -24.93 -7.25
CA LEU A 102 -6.22 -24.25 -5.97
C LEU A 102 -7.64 -23.78 -5.59
N ASN A 103 -8.48 -23.46 -6.58
CA ASN A 103 -9.88 -23.11 -6.36
C ASN A 103 -10.69 -24.25 -5.71
N GLU A 104 -10.35 -25.51 -5.97
CA GLU A 104 -10.99 -26.67 -5.32
C GLU A 104 -10.61 -26.75 -3.83
N LEU A 105 -9.36 -26.38 -3.49
CA LEU A 105 -8.89 -26.31 -2.11
C LEU A 105 -9.61 -25.20 -1.32
N ILE A 106 -9.81 -24.03 -1.96
CA ILE A 106 -10.50 -22.87 -1.39
C ILE A 106 -11.99 -23.19 -1.19
N GLY A 107 -12.65 -23.66 -2.25
CA GLY A 107 -14.08 -23.92 -2.30
C GLY A 107 -14.92 -22.68 -1.99
N ASN A 108 -16.07 -22.88 -1.35
CA ASN A 108 -17.02 -21.80 -1.04
C ASN A 108 -16.80 -21.15 0.34
N SER A 109 -15.62 -21.29 0.95
CA SER A 109 -15.36 -20.69 2.26
C SER A 109 -14.96 -19.23 2.12
N PRO A 110 -15.64 -18.29 2.81
CA PRO A 110 -15.30 -16.87 2.78
C PRO A 110 -13.88 -16.59 3.29
N ILE A 111 -13.43 -17.34 4.30
CA ILE A 111 -12.13 -17.16 4.95
C ILE A 111 -10.99 -17.50 3.98
N ARG A 112 -11.18 -18.48 3.10
CA ARG A 112 -10.16 -18.95 2.16
C ARG A 112 -10.13 -18.19 0.84
N GLN A 113 -11.05 -17.24 0.62
CA GLN A 113 -11.01 -16.42 -0.59
C GLN A 113 -9.72 -15.60 -0.69
N GLU A 114 -9.09 -15.31 0.45
CA GLU A 114 -7.79 -14.64 0.49
C GLU A 114 -6.66 -15.49 -0.11
N TRP A 115 -6.80 -16.82 -0.21
CA TRP A 115 -5.77 -17.70 -0.79
C TRP A 115 -5.71 -17.67 -2.32
N GLN A 116 -6.57 -16.90 -2.99
CA GLN A 116 -6.50 -16.74 -4.45
C GLN A 116 -5.22 -15.99 -4.87
N THR A 117 -4.74 -15.09 -4.01
CA THR A 117 -3.59 -14.23 -4.29
C THR A 117 -2.69 -14.13 -3.08
N ASP A 118 -1.41 -13.90 -3.30
CA ASP A 118 -0.45 -13.60 -2.25
C ASP A 118 -0.66 -12.20 -1.64
N ALA A 119 0.18 -11.85 -0.67
CA ALA A 119 0.11 -10.57 0.02
C ALA A 119 0.41 -9.36 -0.91
N TRP A 120 1.04 -9.58 -2.07
CA TRP A 120 1.22 -8.56 -3.12
C TRP A 120 0.07 -8.55 -4.14
N ASN A 121 -1.02 -9.27 -3.86
CA ASN A 121 -2.21 -9.41 -4.70
C ASN A 121 -1.89 -10.04 -6.06
N ARG A 122 -1.03 -11.07 -6.07
CA ARG A 122 -0.63 -11.84 -7.26
C ARG A 122 -1.09 -13.27 -7.14
N ALA A 123 -1.55 -13.86 -8.23
CA ALA A 123 -2.03 -15.23 -8.23
C ALA A 123 -0.88 -16.21 -7.90
N TYR A 124 -1.15 -17.18 -7.04
CA TYR A 124 -0.24 -18.28 -6.79
C TYR A 124 -0.12 -19.17 -8.03
N LYS A 125 1.08 -19.70 -8.26
CA LYS A 125 1.30 -20.78 -9.22
C LYS A 125 1.17 -22.11 -8.49
N PHE A 126 0.25 -22.95 -8.96
CA PHE A 126 -0.01 -24.26 -8.41
C PHE A 126 0.31 -25.34 -9.45
N GLU A 127 1.20 -26.27 -9.10
CA GLU A 127 1.58 -27.39 -9.95
C GLU A 127 1.52 -28.70 -9.17
N ILE A 128 0.97 -29.74 -9.80
CA ILE A 128 0.97 -31.10 -9.28
C ILE A 128 1.96 -31.91 -10.10
N THR A 129 2.82 -32.68 -9.43
CA THR A 129 3.75 -33.57 -10.12
C THR A 129 2.97 -34.65 -10.87
N ASN A 130 3.46 -35.10 -12.03
CA ASN A 130 2.81 -36.08 -12.90
C ASN A 130 2.32 -37.37 -12.19
N ASP A 131 2.90 -37.72 -11.05
CA ASP A 131 2.51 -38.88 -10.24
C ASP A 131 1.30 -38.62 -9.32
N GLY A 132 0.78 -37.38 -9.27
CA GLY A 132 -0.33 -36.97 -8.39
C GLY A 132 0.00 -36.98 -6.90
N LYS A 133 1.28 -37.19 -6.55
CA LYS A 133 1.76 -37.44 -5.17
C LYS A 133 2.49 -36.28 -4.52
N ARG A 134 2.74 -35.20 -5.26
CA ARG A 134 3.42 -34.00 -4.77
C ARG A 134 2.79 -32.78 -5.40
N TYR A 135 2.72 -31.69 -4.64
CA TYR A 135 2.26 -30.39 -5.09
C TYR A 135 3.36 -29.35 -4.87
N LEU A 136 3.25 -28.25 -5.59
CA LEU A 136 4.09 -27.09 -5.43
C LEU A 136 3.22 -25.83 -5.53
N ILE A 137 3.22 -25.05 -4.45
CA ILE A 137 2.60 -23.71 -4.41
C ILE A 137 3.75 -22.70 -4.44
N ILE A 138 3.71 -21.76 -5.39
CA ILE A 138 4.73 -20.71 -5.55
C ILE A 138 4.05 -19.35 -5.58
N SER A 139 4.51 -18.41 -4.75
CA SER A 139 4.25 -16.98 -4.90
C SER A 139 5.41 -16.33 -5.66
N ALA A 140 5.09 -15.43 -6.59
CA ALA A 140 6.04 -14.64 -7.37
C ALA A 140 6.71 -13.51 -6.56
N GLY A 141 6.67 -13.60 -5.23
CA GLY A 141 7.37 -12.68 -4.33
C GLY A 141 6.94 -11.23 -4.47
N SER A 142 7.93 -10.33 -4.40
CA SER A 142 7.79 -8.88 -4.45
C SER A 142 7.98 -8.28 -5.84
N ASP A 143 8.63 -9.01 -6.75
CA ASP A 143 8.97 -8.57 -8.10
C ASP A 143 7.94 -8.98 -9.16
N GLY A 144 7.16 -10.02 -8.88
CA GLY A 144 6.01 -10.47 -9.64
C GLY A 144 6.39 -11.40 -10.78
N LYS A 145 7.58 -11.98 -10.76
CA LYS A 145 8.08 -12.90 -11.77
C LYS A 145 8.42 -14.22 -11.10
N PHE A 146 7.92 -15.31 -11.67
CA PHE A 146 8.33 -16.64 -11.23
C PHE A 146 9.75 -16.97 -11.72
N GLY A 147 10.50 -17.70 -10.91
CA GLY A 147 11.87 -18.14 -11.16
C GLY A 147 12.94 -17.20 -10.62
N THR A 148 12.61 -16.32 -9.68
CA THR A 148 13.50 -15.32 -9.09
C THR A 148 13.82 -15.65 -7.62
N GLU A 149 14.80 -14.95 -7.03
CA GLU A 149 15.25 -15.22 -5.66
C GLU A 149 14.21 -14.86 -4.58
N ASP A 150 13.22 -14.03 -4.92
CA ASP A 150 12.16 -13.61 -4.00
C ASP A 150 10.91 -14.49 -4.03
N ASP A 151 10.91 -15.55 -4.86
CA ASP A 151 9.87 -16.56 -4.87
C ASP A 151 9.73 -17.25 -3.50
N ILE A 152 8.49 -17.43 -3.06
CA ILE A 152 8.18 -18.16 -1.82
C ILE A 152 7.43 -19.43 -2.22
N ASN A 153 7.96 -20.59 -1.83
CA ASN A 153 7.40 -21.88 -2.16
C ASN A 153 7.06 -22.72 -0.92
N SER A 154 6.29 -23.79 -1.13
CA SER A 154 5.83 -24.72 -0.08
C SER A 154 6.86 -25.78 0.36
N ASN A 155 8.10 -25.73 -0.15
CA ASN A 155 9.12 -26.76 0.08
C ASN A 155 10.08 -26.43 1.23
#